data_AF-A0A8K0KAW1-F1
#
_entry.id   AF-A0A8K0KAW1-F1
#
_cell.length_a   1.000
_cell.length_b   1.000
_cell.length_c   1.000
_cell.angle_alpha   90.00
_cell.angle_beta   90.00
_cell.angle_gamma   90.00
#
_symmetry.space_group_name_H-M   'P 1'
#
loop_
_entity.id
_entity.type
_entity.pdbx_description
1 polymer ?
#
loop_
_entity_poly.entity_id
_entity_poly.type
_entity_poly.pdbx_seq_one_letter_code
_entity_poly.pdbx_strand_id
1 'polypeptide(L)'
;MWSLGCMLAELLTGYPLFPGEDEYDQLACIIELLGKPPNSLIQNSKRATYFFTPAGNPRYCSITVLEDGTNIVGGGMSRRGKTRGPPGSKTLVRALKGCQDEVFHDFLRKCLEWDPDKRMTPEVAMRHPWLKRRLPPAPVTSISSGSAPTGNYKDNKIISITSTNEKDSNQTKSAVKTSEEYFKRNSLRF
;
A
#
# COMPACT_ATOMS: atom_id res chain seq x y z
N MET A 1 -4.84 -0.20 5.00
CA MET A 1 -4.68 -0.18 3.53
C MET A 1 -4.04 1.12 3.04
N TRP A 2 -4.55 2.30 3.41
CA TRP A 2 -3.90 3.57 3.08
C TRP A 2 -2.41 3.61 3.50
N SER A 3 -2.12 3.36 4.78
CA SER A 3 -0.75 3.36 5.31
C SER A 3 0.16 2.34 4.62
N LEU A 4 -0.38 1.21 4.17
CA LEU A 4 0.37 0.22 3.40
C LEU A 4 0.78 0.79 2.04
N GLY A 5 -0.13 1.48 1.33
CA GLY A 5 0.19 2.15 0.07
C GLY A 5 1.31 3.18 0.24
N CYS A 6 1.23 4.02 1.29
CA CYS A 6 2.31 4.96 1.62
C CYS A 6 3.64 4.25 1.90
N MET A 7 3.63 3.22 2.74
CA MET A 7 4.81 2.45 3.11
C MET A 7 5.46 1.79 1.89
N LEU A 8 4.68 1.18 1.00
CA LEU A 8 5.22 0.53 -0.20
C LEU A 8 5.87 1.53 -1.15
N ALA A 9 5.27 2.70 -1.33
CA ALA A 9 5.87 3.78 -2.11
C ALA A 9 7.16 4.31 -1.48
N GLU A 10 7.21 4.41 -0.15
CA GLU A 10 8.40 4.83 0.59
C GLU A 10 9.51 3.78 0.52
N LEU A 11 9.19 2.49 0.64
CA LEU A 11 10.15 1.40 0.45
C LEU A 11 10.76 1.39 -0.95
N LEU A 12 9.97 1.70 -1.98
CA LEU A 12 10.45 1.79 -3.36
C LEU A 12 11.39 3.00 -3.57
N THR A 13 11.04 4.15 -3.00
CA THR A 13 11.68 5.42 -3.36
C THR A 13 12.73 5.89 -2.35
N GLY A 14 12.72 5.37 -1.13
CA GLY A 14 13.51 5.85 0.01
C GLY A 14 12.99 7.16 0.63
N TYR A 15 11.85 7.70 0.17
CA TYR A 15 11.29 8.96 0.66
C TYR A 15 9.78 8.81 0.95
N PRO A 16 9.25 9.54 1.96
CA PRO A 16 7.81 9.51 2.24
C PRO A 16 6.99 9.96 1.03
N LEU A 17 5.96 9.19 0.67
CA LEU A 17 5.07 9.51 -0.45
C LEU A 17 4.37 10.87 -0.27
N PHE A 18 3.98 11.18 0.98
CA PHE A 18 3.31 12.40 1.36
C PHE A 18 4.06 13.08 2.52
N PRO A 19 5.08 13.90 2.24
CA PRO A 19 5.92 14.52 3.26
C PRO A 19 5.30 15.84 3.77
N GLY A 20 4.14 15.75 4.43
CA GLY A 20 3.44 16.91 5.00
C GLY A 20 4.11 17.43 6.28
N GLU A 21 4.02 18.75 6.49
CA GLU A 21 4.57 19.44 7.67
C GLU A 21 3.64 19.44 8.90
N ASP A 22 2.34 19.42 8.61
CA ASP A 22 1.23 19.39 9.56
C ASP A 22 0.02 18.78 8.84
N GLU A 23 -1.11 18.67 9.52
CA GLU A 23 -2.33 18.10 8.93
C GLU A 23 -2.84 18.85 7.68
N TYR A 24 -2.62 20.17 7.60
CA TYR A 24 -3.06 20.99 6.48
C TYR A 24 -2.19 20.73 5.25
N ASP A 25 -0.87 20.77 5.43
CA ASP A 25 0.11 20.49 4.38
C ASP A 25 0.09 19.00 3.97
N GLN A 26 -0.19 18.09 4.91
CA GLN A 26 -0.37 16.67 4.64
C GLN A 26 -1.52 16.46 3.66
N LEU A 27 -2.66 17.10 3.88
CA LEU A 27 -3.79 17.01 2.97
C LEU A 27 -3.48 17.67 1.61
N ALA A 28 -2.74 18.77 1.59
CA ALA A 28 -2.28 19.40 0.34
C ALA A 28 -1.40 18.43 -0.49
N CYS A 29 -0.48 17.71 0.15
CA CYS A 29 0.35 16.70 -0.53
C CYS A 29 -0.48 15.57 -1.14
N ILE A 30 -1.52 15.12 -0.42
CA ILE A 30 -2.42 14.07 -0.89
C ILE A 30 -3.25 14.57 -2.08
N ILE A 31 -3.84 15.77 -1.99
CA ILE A 31 -4.65 16.36 -3.05
C ILE A 31 -3.83 16.64 -4.31
N GLU A 32 -2.59 17.08 -4.17
CA GLU A 32 -1.67 17.31 -5.29
C GLU A 32 -1.43 16.03 -6.11
N LEU A 33 -1.35 14.87 -5.45
CA LEU A 33 -1.12 13.57 -6.11
C LEU A 33 -2.42 12.90 -6.60
N LEU A 34 -3.46 12.87 -5.74
CA LEU A 34 -4.67 12.07 -5.98
C LEU A 34 -5.83 12.89 -6.57
N GLY A 35 -5.67 14.20 -6.67
CA GLY A 35 -6.78 15.09 -6.95
C GLY A 35 -7.68 15.30 -5.73
N LYS A 36 -8.76 16.03 -5.95
CA LYS A 36 -9.70 16.41 -4.90
C LYS A 36 -10.53 15.22 -4.43
N PRO A 37 -10.81 15.05 -3.13
CA PRO A 37 -11.77 14.05 -2.67
C PRO A 37 -13.17 14.30 -3.27
N PRO A 38 -14.00 13.25 -3.38
CA PRO A 38 -15.40 13.38 -3.79
C PRO A 38 -16.16 14.38 -2.92
N ASN A 39 -17.09 15.14 -3.53
CA ASN A 39 -17.87 16.16 -2.82
C ASN A 39 -18.67 15.59 -1.64
N SER A 40 -19.21 14.38 -1.77
CA SER A 40 -19.92 13.68 -0.69
C SER A 40 -19.02 13.48 0.54
N LEU A 41 -17.76 13.10 0.33
CA LEU A 41 -16.79 12.90 1.41
C LEU A 41 -16.44 14.22 2.09
N ILE A 42 -16.29 15.31 1.31
CA ILE A 42 -16.08 16.65 1.84
C ILE A 42 -17.28 17.08 2.70
N GLN A 43 -18.50 16.95 2.20
CA GLN A 43 -19.72 17.36 2.90
C GLN A 43 -19.95 16.58 4.19
N ASN A 44 -19.63 15.28 4.20
CA ASN A 44 -19.81 14.42 5.38
C ASN A 44 -18.69 14.56 6.42
N SER A 45 -17.65 15.35 6.14
CA SER A 45 -16.48 15.49 7.01
C SER A 45 -16.60 16.67 7.97
N LYS A 46 -16.63 16.41 9.28
CA LYS A 46 -16.79 17.42 10.35
C LYS A 46 -15.78 18.58 10.30
N ARG A 47 -14.57 18.33 9.82
CA ARG A 47 -13.47 19.31 9.74
C ARG A 47 -13.24 19.85 8.32
N ALA A 48 -14.12 19.55 7.35
CA ALA A 48 -13.89 19.92 5.95
C ALA A 48 -13.71 21.43 5.75
N THR A 49 -14.44 22.25 6.50
CA THR A 49 -14.39 23.72 6.39
C THR A 49 -13.02 24.31 6.72
N TYR A 50 -12.18 23.59 7.46
CA TYR A 50 -10.79 23.97 7.75
C TYR A 50 -9.88 23.81 6.52
N PHE A 51 -10.19 22.86 5.63
CA PHE A 51 -9.35 22.52 4.47
C PHE A 51 -9.95 22.97 3.13
N PHE A 52 -11.26 23.13 3.06
CA PHE A 52 -12.00 23.44 1.84
C PHE A 52 -12.85 24.70 2.02
N THR A 53 -12.99 25.47 0.94
CA THR A 53 -13.93 26.58 0.86
C THR A 53 -15.37 26.06 0.76
N PRO A 54 -16.40 26.89 1.01
CA PRO A 54 -17.79 26.50 0.77
C PRO A 54 -18.08 26.09 -0.69
N ALA A 55 -17.33 26.64 -1.65
CA ALA A 55 -17.38 26.25 -3.06
C ALA A 55 -16.73 24.88 -3.34
N GLY A 56 -16.17 24.23 -2.32
CA GLY A 56 -15.53 22.92 -2.41
C GLY A 56 -14.08 22.94 -2.89
N ASN A 57 -13.45 24.12 -3.01
CA ASN A 57 -12.06 24.24 -3.45
C ASN A 57 -11.08 24.07 -2.28
N PRO A 58 -9.92 23.42 -2.45
CA PRO A 58 -8.91 23.32 -1.40
C PRO A 58 -8.37 24.71 -1.03
N ARG A 59 -8.31 25.03 0.26
CA ARG A 59 -7.86 26.35 0.75
C ARG A 59 -6.37 26.61 0.54
N TYR A 60 -5.56 25.57 0.31
CA TYR A 60 -4.14 25.74 0.03
C TYR A 60 -3.88 26.27 -1.38
N CYS A 61 -4.86 26.14 -2.28
CA CYS A 61 -4.78 26.61 -3.65
C CYS A 61 -5.14 28.10 -3.76
N SER A 62 -4.45 28.81 -4.66
CA SER A 62 -4.94 30.09 -5.17
C SER A 62 -5.99 29.88 -6.26
N ILE A 63 -6.94 30.80 -6.38
CA ILE A 63 -7.92 30.83 -7.46
C ILE A 63 -7.77 32.18 -8.16
N THR A 64 -7.48 32.13 -9.46
CA THR A 64 -7.42 33.31 -10.33
C THR A 64 -8.55 33.22 -11.33
N VAL A 65 -9.37 34.26 -11.41
CA VAL A 65 -10.44 34.38 -12.41
C VAL A 65 -9.89 35.19 -13.58
N LEU A 66 -9.94 34.62 -14.78
CA LEU A 66 -9.56 35.33 -16.01
C LEU A 66 -10.67 36.29 -16.45
N GLU A 67 -10.36 37.16 -17.40
CA GLU A 67 -11.29 38.15 -17.97
C GLU A 67 -12.53 37.50 -18.62
N ASP A 68 -12.39 36.27 -19.13
CA ASP A 68 -13.48 35.48 -19.73
C ASP A 68 -14.34 34.73 -18.69
N GLY A 69 -14.04 34.90 -17.40
CA GLY A 69 -14.74 34.24 -16.29
C GLY A 69 -14.25 32.83 -15.98
N THR A 70 -13.21 32.33 -16.67
CA THR A 70 -12.64 31.01 -16.35
C THR A 70 -11.85 31.03 -15.04
N ASN A 71 -12.01 29.99 -14.23
CA ASN A 71 -11.29 29.84 -12.97
C ASN A 71 -10.03 28.98 -13.17
N ILE A 72 -8.85 29.56 -12.96
CA ILE A 72 -7.58 28.85 -12.89
C ILE A 72 -7.26 28.54 -11.42
N VAL A 73 -7.03 27.26 -11.13
CA VAL A 73 -6.62 26.80 -9.79
C VAL A 73 -5.09 26.68 -9.76
N GLY A 74 -4.46 27.53 -8.95
CA GLY A 74 -3.03 27.48 -8.67
C GLY A 74 -2.69 26.57 -7.49
N GLY A 75 -1.38 26.36 -7.31
CA GLY A 75 -0.85 25.71 -6.12
C GLY A 75 -0.78 26.63 -4.90
N GLY A 76 -0.05 26.18 -3.89
CA GLY A 76 0.28 26.94 -2.69
C GLY A 76 1.67 26.64 -2.17
N MET A 77 1.98 27.17 -0.98
CA MET A 77 3.23 26.92 -0.27
C MET A 77 2.96 26.41 1.14
N SER A 78 3.78 25.46 1.59
CA SER A 78 3.84 25.02 2.98
C SER A 78 4.42 26.12 3.88
N ARG A 79 4.35 25.94 5.21
CA ARG A 79 4.93 26.88 6.17
C ARG A 79 6.44 27.03 6.01
N ARG A 80 7.15 25.97 5.61
CA ARG A 80 8.60 26.01 5.30
C ARG A 80 8.90 26.40 3.85
N GLY A 81 7.94 26.92 3.10
CA GLY A 81 8.13 27.40 1.73
C GLY A 81 8.25 26.30 0.67
N LYS A 82 7.80 25.07 0.97
CA LYS A 82 7.74 24.01 -0.05
C LYS A 82 6.51 24.19 -0.93
N THR A 83 6.70 24.15 -2.24
CA THR A 83 5.58 24.28 -3.19
C THR A 83 4.68 23.04 -3.17
N ARG A 84 3.39 23.28 -3.35
CA ARG A 84 2.33 22.28 -3.53
C ARG A 84 1.56 22.63 -4.79
N GLY A 85 1.59 21.78 -5.81
CA GLY A 85 0.84 22.02 -7.04
C GLY A 85 -0.68 21.95 -6.85
N PRO A 86 -1.46 22.36 -7.87
CA PRO A 86 -2.92 22.22 -7.85
C PRO A 86 -3.34 20.73 -7.79
N PRO A 87 -4.63 20.45 -7.54
CA PRO A 87 -5.12 19.07 -7.38
C PRO A 87 -4.79 18.18 -8.58
N GLY A 88 -4.17 17.02 -8.33
CA GLY A 88 -3.83 16.04 -9.37
C GLY A 88 -2.68 16.44 -10.30
N SER A 89 -2.00 17.55 -10.03
CA SER A 89 -0.87 18.01 -10.86
C SER A 89 0.38 17.16 -10.73
N LYS A 90 0.53 16.38 -9.65
CA LYS A 90 1.63 15.43 -9.47
C LYS A 90 1.17 14.05 -9.92
N THR A 91 1.90 13.45 -10.87
CA THR A 91 1.62 12.09 -11.32
C THR A 91 2.26 11.06 -10.40
N LEU A 92 1.67 9.85 -10.36
CA LEU A 92 2.22 8.74 -9.59
C LEU A 92 3.62 8.33 -10.08
N VAL A 93 3.86 8.33 -11.40
CA VAL A 93 5.19 8.08 -12.00
C VAL A 93 6.25 9.04 -11.44
N ARG A 94 5.91 10.34 -11.35
CA ARG A 94 6.81 11.35 -10.79
C ARG A 94 7.04 11.13 -9.29
N ALA A 95 5.98 10.82 -8.55
CA ALA A 95 6.08 10.54 -7.11
C ALA A 95 6.94 9.29 -6.84
N LEU A 96 6.88 8.29 -7.72
CA LEU A 96 7.62 7.04 -7.64
C LEU A 96 8.96 7.06 -8.40
N LYS A 97 9.56 8.25 -8.58
CA LYS A 97 10.91 8.43 -9.16
C LYS A 97 11.09 7.78 -10.54
N GLY A 98 10.03 7.75 -11.36
CA GLY A 98 10.07 7.21 -12.71
C GLY A 98 9.81 5.71 -12.81
N CYS A 99 9.34 5.05 -11.75
CA CYS A 99 8.84 3.68 -11.85
C CYS A 99 7.74 3.57 -12.92
N GLN A 100 7.81 2.54 -13.77
CA GLN A 100 6.87 2.29 -14.87
C GLN A 100 6.07 0.98 -14.69
N ASP A 101 6.06 0.39 -13.49
CA ASP A 101 5.28 -0.81 -13.21
C ASP A 101 3.81 -0.43 -13.02
N GLU A 102 3.05 -0.47 -14.12
CA GLU A 102 1.62 -0.12 -14.10
C GLU A 102 0.78 -1.01 -13.18
N VAL A 103 1.20 -2.25 -12.93
CA VAL A 103 0.48 -3.16 -12.02
C VAL A 103 0.71 -2.74 -10.56
N PHE A 104 1.90 -2.24 -10.24
CA PHE A 104 2.18 -1.61 -8.96
C PHE A 104 1.44 -0.27 -8.81
N HIS A 105 1.40 0.55 -9.87
CA HIS A 105 0.63 1.80 -9.87
C HIS A 105 -0.85 1.55 -9.58
N ASP A 106 -1.46 0.55 -10.21
CA ASP A 106 -2.83 0.13 -9.96
C ASP A 106 -3.05 -0.33 -8.51
N PHE A 107 -2.13 -1.13 -7.95
CA PHE A 107 -2.17 -1.55 -6.55
C PHE A 107 -2.14 -0.35 -5.59
N LEU A 108 -1.27 0.63 -5.85
CA LEU A 108 -1.16 1.84 -5.04
C LEU A 108 -2.41 2.71 -5.14
N ARG A 109 -2.95 2.94 -6.35
CA ARG A 109 -4.20 3.70 -6.53
C ARG A 109 -5.34 3.08 -5.71
N LYS A 110 -5.48 1.76 -5.74
CA LYS A 110 -6.48 1.01 -4.96
C LYS A 110 -6.27 1.08 -3.45
N CYS A 111 -5.00 1.15 -2.99
CA CYS A 111 -4.69 1.39 -1.57
C CYS A 111 -5.01 2.82 -1.12
N LEU A 112 -4.83 3.78 -2.02
CA LEU A 112 -4.93 5.23 -1.78
C LEU A 112 -6.28 5.81 -2.23
N GLU A 113 -7.30 4.98 -2.39
CA GLU A 113 -8.66 5.44 -2.68
C GLU A 113 -9.19 6.34 -1.54
N TRP A 114 -9.79 7.47 -1.90
CA TRP A 114 -10.30 8.46 -0.95
C TRP A 114 -11.42 7.88 -0.11
N ASP A 115 -12.38 7.25 -0.79
CA ASP A 115 -13.55 6.63 -0.18
C ASP A 115 -13.15 5.32 0.52
N PRO A 116 -13.22 5.24 1.86
CA PRO A 116 -12.77 4.07 2.61
C PRO A 116 -13.53 2.80 2.23
N ASP A 117 -14.80 2.92 1.82
CA ASP A 117 -15.63 1.77 1.45
C ASP A 117 -15.27 1.21 0.07
N LYS A 118 -14.68 2.04 -0.79
CA LYS A 118 -14.15 1.63 -2.11
C LYS A 118 -12.68 1.24 -2.06
N ARG A 119 -12.00 1.53 -0.96
CA ARG A 119 -10.58 1.23 -0.78
C ARG A 119 -10.38 -0.28 -0.72
N MET A 120 -9.39 -0.77 -1.46
CA MET A 120 -9.06 -2.20 -1.51
C MET A 120 -8.79 -2.75 -0.11
N THR A 121 -9.43 -3.86 0.22
CA THR A 121 -9.23 -4.59 1.49
C THR A 121 -7.98 -5.49 1.43
N PRO A 122 -7.45 -5.96 2.56
CA PRO A 122 -6.33 -6.91 2.58
C PRO A 122 -6.58 -8.19 1.78
N GLU A 123 -7.78 -8.77 1.87
CA GLU A 123 -8.15 -10.02 1.18
C GLU A 123 -8.14 -9.81 -0.34
N VAL A 124 -8.63 -8.67 -0.81
CA VAL A 124 -8.58 -8.29 -2.23
C VAL A 124 -7.14 -8.02 -2.66
N ALA A 125 -6.34 -7.35 -1.82
CA ALA A 125 -4.94 -7.06 -2.09
C ALA A 125 -4.11 -8.33 -2.31
N MET A 126 -4.29 -9.36 -1.47
CA MET A 126 -3.61 -10.66 -1.61
C MET A 126 -3.91 -11.36 -2.95
N ARG A 127 -5.04 -11.04 -3.58
CA ARG A 127 -5.41 -11.57 -4.89
C ARG A 127 -4.98 -10.68 -6.05
N HIS A 128 -4.43 -9.50 -5.78
CA HIS A 128 -4.03 -8.54 -6.79
C HIS A 128 -2.88 -9.07 -7.67
N PRO A 129 -2.88 -8.81 -8.99
CA PRO A 129 -1.82 -9.29 -9.89
C PRO A 129 -0.40 -8.92 -9.45
N TRP A 130 -0.22 -7.72 -8.87
CA TRP A 130 1.07 -7.27 -8.34
C TRP A 130 1.65 -8.21 -7.27
N LEU A 131 0.85 -8.64 -6.29
CA LEU A 131 1.28 -9.58 -5.26
C LEU A 131 1.32 -11.03 -5.77
N LYS A 132 0.31 -11.46 -6.54
CA LYS A 132 0.27 -12.83 -7.09
C LYS A 132 1.47 -13.17 -7.96
N ARG A 133 2.00 -12.20 -8.71
CA ARG A 133 3.19 -12.42 -9.56
C ARG A 133 4.48 -12.57 -8.75
N ARG A 134 4.49 -12.18 -7.47
CA ARG A 134 5.67 -12.10 -6.60
C ARG A 134 5.67 -13.13 -5.47
N LEU A 135 4.53 -13.75 -5.17
CA LEU A 135 4.42 -14.78 -4.14
C LEU A 135 4.59 -16.18 -4.74
N PRO A 136 5.31 -17.10 -4.06
CA PRO A 136 5.31 -18.51 -4.43
C PRO A 136 3.88 -19.06 -4.45
N PRO A 137 3.57 -20.05 -5.31
CA PRO A 137 2.32 -20.79 -5.22
C PRO A 137 2.16 -21.34 -3.79
N ALA A 138 0.95 -21.26 -3.25
CA ALA A 138 0.66 -21.92 -1.98
C ALA A 138 1.03 -23.41 -2.12
N PRO A 139 1.63 -24.04 -1.08
CA PRO A 139 1.86 -25.47 -1.09
C PRO A 139 0.54 -26.18 -1.37
N VAL A 140 0.48 -26.93 -2.46
CA VAL A 140 -0.67 -27.77 -2.76
C VAL A 140 -0.73 -28.84 -1.68
N THR A 141 -1.65 -28.71 -0.73
CA THR A 141 -2.08 -29.85 0.08
C THR A 141 -2.85 -30.77 -0.87
N SER A 142 -2.15 -31.74 -1.44
CA SER A 142 -2.76 -32.87 -2.11
C SER A 142 -3.58 -33.64 -1.07
N ILE A 143 -4.85 -33.27 -0.93
CA ILE A 143 -5.85 -34.22 -0.45
C ILE A 143 -5.99 -35.23 -1.59
N SER A 144 -5.20 -36.29 -1.53
CA SER A 144 -5.49 -37.50 -2.27
C SER A 144 -6.85 -37.99 -1.81
N SER A 145 -7.87 -37.76 -2.65
CA SER A 145 -9.14 -38.48 -2.58
C SER A 145 -8.83 -39.95 -2.87
N GLY A 146 -8.49 -40.71 -1.82
CA GLY A 146 -8.35 -42.15 -1.88
C GLY A 146 -9.72 -42.79 -2.03
N SER A 147 -10.09 -43.15 -3.25
CA SER A 147 -11.07 -44.20 -3.51
C SER A 147 -10.51 -45.52 -2.96
N ALA A 148 -11.26 -46.13 -2.05
CA ALA A 148 -10.89 -47.35 -1.35
C ALA A 148 -10.77 -48.57 -2.28
N PRO A 149 -9.83 -49.50 -2.02
CA PRO A 149 -10.05 -50.91 -2.24
C PRO A 149 -10.48 -51.59 -0.93
N THR A 150 -11.37 -52.55 -1.14
CA THR A 150 -12.03 -53.43 -0.19
C THR A 150 -11.09 -54.22 0.73
N GLY A 151 -11.40 -54.16 2.03
CA GLY A 151 -11.36 -55.21 3.04
C GLY A 151 -10.26 -56.28 3.02
N ASN A 152 -9.46 -56.31 4.08
CA ASN A 152 -9.39 -57.52 4.89
C ASN A 152 -8.99 -57.22 6.34
N TYR A 153 -9.74 -57.84 7.24
CA TYR A 153 -9.67 -57.81 8.69
C TYR A 153 -8.42 -58.56 9.16
N LYS A 154 -7.70 -58.04 10.18
CA LYS A 154 -7.54 -58.70 11.50
C LYS A 154 -6.61 -57.97 12.47
N ASP A 155 -7.12 -57.93 13.69
CA ASP A 155 -6.47 -57.97 15.00
C ASP A 155 -6.00 -56.69 15.70
N ASN A 156 -6.81 -56.38 16.72
CA ASN A 156 -6.62 -55.41 17.79
C ASN A 156 -5.44 -55.79 18.70
N LYS A 157 -4.63 -54.79 19.06
CA LYS A 157 -4.09 -54.69 20.41
C LYS A 157 -4.05 -53.22 20.84
N ILE A 158 -4.91 -52.89 21.79
CA ILE A 158 -4.95 -51.62 22.52
C ILE A 158 -3.78 -51.60 23.50
N ILE A 159 -2.95 -50.54 23.46
CA ILE A 159 -2.33 -49.95 24.67
C ILE A 159 -2.32 -48.43 24.47
N SER A 160 -3.13 -47.74 25.27
CA SER A 160 -3.02 -46.31 25.56
C SER A 160 -1.73 -46.05 26.34
N ILE A 161 -0.99 -44.98 26.06
CA ILE A 161 -0.26 -44.17 27.07
C ILE A 161 -0.02 -42.75 26.51
N THR A 162 -0.31 -41.82 27.40
CA THR A 162 -0.16 -40.36 27.44
C THR A 162 1.28 -39.85 27.20
N SER A 163 1.35 -38.67 26.57
CA SER A 163 2.36 -37.59 26.59
C SER A 163 3.80 -37.86 27.06
N THR A 164 4.78 -37.47 26.23
CA THR A 164 6.02 -36.80 26.66
C THR A 164 6.66 -35.98 25.51
N ASN A 165 7.39 -34.95 25.93
CA ASN A 165 8.02 -33.88 25.16
C ASN A 165 9.24 -34.29 24.31
N GLU A 166 9.61 -33.34 23.44
CA GLU A 166 10.97 -32.88 23.11
C GLU A 166 11.70 -33.38 21.84
N LYS A 167 12.21 -32.38 21.11
CA LYS A 167 13.34 -32.36 20.15
C LYS A 167 13.07 -32.77 18.70
N ASP A 168 13.09 -31.78 17.80
CA ASP A 168 14.26 -31.61 16.94
C ASP A 168 14.33 -30.24 16.25
N SER A 169 15.21 -29.42 16.78
CA SER A 169 15.77 -28.23 16.16
C SER A 169 17.03 -28.66 15.39
N ASN A 170 17.00 -28.71 14.05
CA ASN A 170 18.19 -28.54 13.20
C ASN A 170 17.81 -28.63 11.70
N GLN A 171 17.11 -27.61 11.17
CA GLN A 171 17.05 -27.40 9.72
C GLN A 171 16.80 -25.93 9.33
N THR A 172 17.45 -24.98 10.02
CA THR A 172 17.27 -23.54 9.74
C THR A 172 18.56 -22.72 9.85
N LYS A 173 19.73 -23.32 9.59
CA LYS A 173 21.03 -22.61 9.66
C LYS A 173 21.81 -22.49 8.35
N SER A 174 21.30 -23.01 7.23
CA SER A 174 21.99 -22.88 5.93
C SER A 174 21.50 -21.69 5.09
N ALA A 175 20.25 -21.26 5.25
CA ALA A 175 19.66 -20.19 4.45
C ALA A 175 19.97 -18.76 4.94
N VAL A 176 20.44 -18.60 6.18
CA VAL A 176 20.69 -17.26 6.80
C VAL A 176 22.09 -16.73 6.49
N LYS A 177 23.06 -17.60 6.16
CA LYS A 177 24.45 -17.16 5.88
C LYS A 177 24.65 -16.56 4.48
N THR A 178 23.77 -16.85 3.53
CA THR A 178 23.94 -16.38 2.14
C THR A 178 23.42 -14.94 1.93
N SER A 179 22.58 -14.41 2.84
CA SER A 179 22.06 -13.04 2.73
C SER A 179 22.96 -11.98 3.36
N GLU A 180 23.74 -12.31 4.39
CA GLU A 180 24.66 -11.35 5.03
C GLU A 180 25.92 -11.05 4.19
N GLU A 181 26.44 -12.04 3.45
CA GLU A 181 27.59 -11.81 2.56
C GLU A 181 27.23 -10.95 1.34
N TYR A 182 25.99 -11.01 0.86
CA TYR A 182 25.52 -10.17 -0.23
C TYR A 182 25.36 -8.70 0.20
N PHE A 183 24.94 -8.47 1.46
CA PHE A 183 24.78 -7.13 2.01
C PHE A 183 26.14 -6.47 2.34
N LYS A 184 27.13 -7.25 2.80
CA LYS A 184 28.48 -6.72 3.06
C LYS A 184 29.28 -6.42 1.80
N ARG A 185 29.11 -7.17 0.71
CA ARG A 185 29.83 -6.94 -0.56
C ARG A 185 29.41 -5.67 -1.31
N ASN A 186 28.20 -5.17 -1.10
CA ASN A 186 27.68 -4.00 -1.82
C ASN A 186 27.64 -2.69 -0.99
N SER A 187 28.16 -2.69 0.24
CA SER A 187 28.19 -1.51 1.13
C SER A 187 29.47 -0.67 1.06
N LEU A 188 30.38 -0.91 0.10
CA LEU A 188 31.64 -0.16 -0.07
C LEU A 188 31.80 0.52 -1.44
N ARG A 189 30.68 0.85 -2.08
CA ARG A 189 30.66 1.82 -3.19
C ARG A 189 29.57 2.86 -2.97
N PHE A 190 29.74 3.67 -1.93
CA PHE A 190 29.36 5.09 -1.86
C PHE A 190 30.18 5.73 -0.74
#